data_AF-A0A382V0J7-F1
#
_entry.id   AF-A0A382V0J7-F1
#
_cell.length_a   1.000
_cell.length_b   1.000
_cell.length_c   1.000
_cell.angle_alpha   90.00
_cell.angle_beta   90.00
_cell.angle_gamma   90.00
#
_symmetry.space_group_name_H-M   'P 1'
#
loop_
_entity.id
_entity.type
_entity.pdbx_description
1 polymer ?
#
loop_
_entity_poly.entity_id
_entity_poly.type
_entity_poly.pdbx_seq_one_letter_code
_entity_poly.pdbx_strand_id
1 'polypeptide(L)'
;LLQFSFSQLSGLDTRCLWIVRESMYNEKMINSALVYAYQSGYNIVFIQVRGRGYAFYNSEIVPKHPKIATEFDPLDYAVTLGHALGIEVHAWMNSYILWSSNTPPENPEHLYYTQKGWTEANIHGKMDSQIKLSEPQSPQWEGVYLSPTHPEVNPYLLSVYSEIINSYNIDGIHLDYIRFQDEVYGYNKSGMAVFENIYDINPRDIVRGIISPRFGWSQEFVDSMYVAWDKFRRDAVTELVRNIYHEVHKPGHNIKLSAAVKPNIIDAKYRWYQEWDKWVQIGIIDFVV
;
A
#
# COMPACT_ATOMS: atom_id res chain seq x y z
N LEU A 1 10.38 -38.27 -41.55
CA LEU A 1 9.34 -37.44 -40.92
C LEU A 1 9.99 -36.67 -39.78
N LEU A 2 10.30 -35.39 -40.00
CA LEU A 2 10.79 -34.50 -38.95
C LEU A 2 9.59 -34.05 -38.13
N GLN A 3 9.51 -34.50 -36.87
CA GLN A 3 8.57 -33.97 -35.89
C GLN A 3 9.14 -32.67 -35.32
N PHE A 4 8.54 -31.54 -35.67
CA PHE A 4 8.79 -30.29 -34.98
C PHE A 4 7.77 -30.14 -33.85
N SER A 5 8.25 -29.99 -32.62
CA SER A 5 7.44 -29.50 -31.51
C SER A 5 7.48 -27.98 -31.51
N PHE A 6 6.34 -27.33 -31.75
CA PHE A 6 6.20 -25.91 -31.46
C PHE A 6 5.98 -25.75 -29.95
N SER A 7 6.97 -25.20 -29.26
CA SER A 7 6.76 -24.53 -27.99
C SER A 7 6.18 -23.16 -28.32
N GLN A 8 4.91 -22.94 -28.01
CA GLN A 8 4.37 -21.59 -27.96
C GLN A 8 4.92 -20.98 -26.67
N LEU A 9 6.03 -20.23 -26.80
CA LEU A 9 6.33 -19.20 -25.81
C LEU A 9 5.06 -18.36 -25.74
N SER A 10 4.28 -18.46 -24.65
CA SER A 10 3.24 -17.47 -24.40
C SER A 10 3.95 -16.14 -24.48
N GLY A 11 3.60 -15.31 -25.48
CA GLY A 11 4.10 -13.96 -25.53
C GLY A 11 3.85 -13.35 -24.16
N LEU A 12 4.88 -12.73 -23.57
CA LEU A 12 4.63 -11.74 -22.53
C LEU A 12 3.93 -10.59 -23.27
N ASP A 13 2.63 -10.73 -23.49
CA ASP A 13 1.84 -9.82 -24.35
C ASP A 13 1.75 -8.41 -23.74
N THR A 14 2.08 -8.28 -22.45
CA THR A 14 2.10 -7.03 -21.71
C THR A 14 3.44 -6.83 -21.01
N ARG A 15 4.13 -5.73 -21.31
CA ARG A 15 5.36 -5.30 -20.65
C ARG A 15 5.07 -4.09 -19.77
N CYS A 16 5.40 -4.21 -18.48
CA CYS A 16 5.20 -3.15 -17.50
C CYS A 16 6.53 -2.54 -17.03
N LEU A 17 6.52 -1.25 -16.68
CA LEU A 17 7.68 -0.54 -16.11
C LEU A 17 7.28 0.27 -14.87
N TRP A 18 7.99 0.11 -13.75
CA TRP A 18 7.87 1.03 -12.61
C TRP A 18 8.70 2.29 -12.85
N ILE A 19 8.05 3.44 -12.75
CA ILE A 19 8.65 4.76 -12.80
C ILE A 19 8.56 5.37 -11.41
N VAL A 20 9.72 5.54 -10.77
CA VAL A 20 9.81 6.10 -9.41
C VAL A 20 9.48 7.59 -9.40
N ARG A 21 8.98 8.06 -8.25
CA ARG A 21 8.44 9.42 -8.06
C ARG A 21 9.44 10.53 -8.36
N GLU A 22 10.75 10.27 -8.24
CA GLU A 22 11.78 11.25 -8.59
C GLU A 22 11.73 11.66 -10.07
N SER A 23 11.18 10.81 -10.96
CA SER A 23 10.92 11.15 -12.36
C SER A 23 9.76 12.14 -12.56
N MET A 24 8.98 12.43 -11.52
CA MET A 24 7.76 13.24 -11.58
C MET A 24 7.96 14.70 -11.14
N TYR A 25 9.21 15.18 -10.97
CA TYR A 25 9.43 16.54 -10.47
C TYR A 25 9.11 17.64 -11.49
N ASN A 26 9.23 17.37 -12.79
CA ASN A 26 8.99 18.34 -13.86
C ASN A 26 8.80 17.62 -15.20
N GLU A 27 8.28 18.36 -16.19
CA GLU A 27 8.03 17.88 -17.54
C GLU A 27 9.23 17.15 -18.17
N LYS A 28 10.45 17.69 -18.04
CA LYS A 28 11.64 17.10 -18.66
C LYS A 28 11.92 15.69 -18.14
N MET A 29 11.74 15.46 -16.84
CA MET A 29 11.96 14.15 -16.23
C MET A 29 10.85 13.16 -16.64
N ILE A 30 9.59 13.61 -16.67
CA ILE A 30 8.45 12.79 -17.10
C ILE A 30 8.61 12.40 -18.57
N ASN A 31 8.97 13.37 -19.43
CA ASN A 31 9.28 13.13 -20.84
C ASN A 31 10.37 12.07 -20.99
N SER A 32 11.45 12.19 -20.24
CA SER A 32 12.57 11.24 -20.31
C SER A 32 12.12 9.82 -19.95
N ALA A 33 11.30 9.67 -18.91
CA ALA A 33 10.81 8.37 -18.45
C ALA A 33 9.79 7.74 -19.42
N LEU A 34 8.81 8.50 -19.90
CA LEU A 34 7.77 8.01 -20.80
C LEU A 34 8.27 7.77 -22.22
N VAL A 35 9.17 8.61 -22.73
CA VAL A 35 9.82 8.37 -24.03
C VAL A 35 10.71 7.13 -23.96
N TYR A 36 11.42 6.90 -22.85
CA TYR A 36 12.16 5.66 -22.65
C TYR A 36 11.23 4.44 -22.64
N ALA A 37 10.09 4.53 -21.95
CA ALA A 37 9.10 3.46 -21.91
C ALA A 37 8.56 3.12 -23.31
N TYR A 38 8.22 4.15 -24.08
CA TYR A 38 7.76 4.03 -25.48
C TYR A 38 8.82 3.39 -26.38
N GLN A 39 10.04 3.95 -26.39
CA GLN A 39 11.14 3.46 -27.23
C GLN A 39 11.55 2.02 -26.87
N SER A 40 11.35 1.62 -25.62
CA SER A 40 11.65 0.26 -25.14
C SER A 40 10.49 -0.72 -25.35
N GLY A 41 9.34 -0.28 -25.86
CA GLY A 41 8.17 -1.11 -26.14
C GLY A 41 7.43 -1.60 -24.90
N TYR A 42 7.28 -0.76 -23.88
CA TYR A 42 6.41 -1.04 -22.73
C TYR A 42 4.95 -0.65 -23.04
N ASN A 43 4.01 -1.43 -22.54
CA ASN A 43 2.57 -1.19 -22.72
C ASN A 43 1.96 -0.44 -21.54
N ILE A 44 2.46 -0.72 -20.33
CA ILE A 44 1.95 -0.18 -19.07
C ILE A 44 3.10 0.45 -18.29
N VAL A 45 2.86 1.61 -17.69
CA VAL A 45 3.75 2.21 -16.70
C VAL A 45 3.07 2.33 -15.35
N PHE A 46 3.72 1.84 -14.30
CA PHE A 46 3.35 2.10 -12.91
C PHE A 46 4.09 3.35 -12.46
N ILE A 47 3.42 4.50 -12.47
CA ILE A 47 4.04 5.79 -12.12
C ILE A 47 3.77 6.11 -10.66
N GLN A 48 4.82 6.28 -9.86
CA GLN A 48 4.66 6.57 -8.44
C GLN A 48 4.12 7.99 -8.22
N VAL A 49 2.84 8.11 -7.87
CA VAL A 49 2.15 9.40 -7.68
C VAL A 49 1.98 9.78 -6.22
N ARG A 50 2.16 8.82 -5.31
CA ARG A 50 2.23 9.05 -3.87
C ARG A 50 3.36 8.25 -3.27
N GLY A 51 4.28 8.95 -2.59
CA GLY A 51 5.40 8.33 -1.92
C GLY A 51 5.90 9.21 -0.78
N ARG A 52 6.30 8.57 0.33
CA ARG A 52 6.74 9.27 1.54
C ARG A 52 5.76 10.36 2.01
N GLY A 53 4.47 10.07 1.94
CA GLY A 53 3.39 10.97 2.37
C GLY A 53 3.23 12.28 1.58
N TYR A 54 3.90 12.40 0.42
CA TYR A 54 3.71 13.50 -0.52
C TYR A 54 2.99 13.06 -1.79
N ALA A 55 2.20 13.98 -2.35
CA ALA A 55 1.58 13.86 -3.67
C ALA A 55 2.52 14.36 -4.78
N PHE A 56 2.47 13.66 -5.90
CA PHE A 56 3.08 14.04 -7.18
C PHE A 56 1.97 14.32 -8.21
N TYR A 57 0.94 15.04 -7.74
CA TYR A 57 -0.25 15.48 -8.46
C TYR A 57 -0.90 16.64 -7.66
N ASN A 58 -1.93 17.28 -8.18
CA ASN A 58 -2.68 18.30 -7.44
C ASN A 58 -3.67 17.63 -6.48
N SER A 59 -3.32 17.59 -5.19
CA SER A 59 -4.15 17.01 -4.14
C SER A 59 -4.65 18.09 -3.18
N GLU A 60 -5.89 17.94 -2.76
CA GLU A 60 -6.52 18.71 -1.67
C GLU A 60 -6.32 18.02 -0.32
N ILE A 61 -5.87 16.76 -0.31
CA ILE A 61 -5.77 15.91 0.90
C ILE A 61 -4.32 15.69 1.33
N VAL A 62 -3.41 15.52 0.38
CA VAL A 62 -2.00 15.17 0.60
C VAL A 62 -1.13 16.35 0.20
N PRO A 63 -0.18 16.80 1.04
CA PRO A 63 0.70 17.88 0.65
C PRO A 63 1.49 17.51 -0.62
N LYS A 64 1.58 18.45 -1.57
CA LYS A 64 2.43 18.29 -2.76
C LYS A 64 3.90 18.24 -2.34
N HIS A 65 4.69 17.44 -3.04
CA HIS A 65 6.14 17.36 -2.78
C HIS A 65 6.82 18.73 -3.01
N PRO A 66 7.69 19.21 -2.10
CA PRO A 66 8.26 20.58 -2.14
C PRO A 66 9.18 20.89 -3.33
N LYS A 67 9.53 19.89 -4.14
CA LYS A 67 10.36 20.03 -5.35
C LYS A 67 9.54 20.23 -6.63
N ILE A 68 8.22 20.12 -6.53
CA ILE A 68 7.29 20.25 -7.65
C ILE A 68 6.76 21.68 -7.62
N ALA A 69 6.76 22.34 -8.78
CA ALA A 69 6.20 23.68 -8.89
C ALA A 69 4.70 23.67 -8.51
N THR A 70 4.24 24.72 -7.84
CA THR A 70 2.89 24.79 -7.26
C THR A 70 1.82 24.63 -8.34
N GLU A 71 2.01 25.24 -9.50
CA GLU A 71 1.12 25.23 -10.65
C GLU A 71 1.21 23.97 -11.52
N PHE A 72 2.26 23.16 -11.35
CA PHE A 72 2.47 21.98 -12.17
C PHE A 72 1.74 20.77 -11.58
N ASP A 73 0.96 20.08 -12.42
CA ASP A 73 0.35 18.78 -12.10
C ASP A 73 1.11 17.65 -12.84
N PRO A 74 2.00 16.92 -12.16
CA PRO A 74 2.78 15.87 -12.79
C PRO A 74 1.95 14.68 -13.28
N LEU A 75 0.88 14.30 -12.56
CA LEU A 75 0.08 13.14 -12.94
C LEU A 75 -0.75 13.44 -14.18
N ASP A 76 -1.40 14.60 -14.23
CA ASP A 76 -2.16 15.02 -15.42
C ASP A 76 -1.25 15.08 -16.68
N TYR A 77 -0.05 15.65 -16.52
CA TYR A 77 0.94 15.69 -17.60
C TYR A 77 1.38 14.28 -18.04
N ALA A 78 1.65 13.39 -17.08
CA ALA A 78 2.09 12.03 -17.37
C ALA A 78 1.00 11.18 -18.02
N VAL A 79 -0.26 11.32 -17.61
CA VAL A 79 -1.43 10.67 -18.23
C VAL A 79 -1.56 11.14 -19.68
N THR A 80 -1.58 12.46 -19.90
CA THR A 80 -1.71 13.05 -21.24
C THR A 80 -0.62 12.56 -22.18
N LEU A 81 0.64 12.57 -21.74
CA LEU A 81 1.76 12.11 -22.54
C LEU A 81 1.76 10.58 -22.75
N GLY A 82 1.43 9.81 -21.70
CA GLY A 82 1.34 8.35 -21.78
C GLY A 82 0.32 7.93 -22.84
N HIS A 83 -0.87 8.52 -22.80
CA HIS A 83 -1.93 8.27 -23.79
C HIS A 83 -1.52 8.69 -25.21
N ALA A 84 -0.83 9.83 -25.37
CA ALA A 84 -0.31 10.26 -26.66
C ALA A 84 0.75 9.30 -27.24
N LEU A 85 1.48 8.58 -26.38
CA LEU A 85 2.45 7.55 -26.75
C LEU A 85 1.84 6.14 -26.86
N GLY A 86 0.55 5.97 -26.58
CA GLY A 86 -0.13 4.68 -26.59
C GLY A 86 0.26 3.78 -25.40
N ILE A 87 0.60 4.37 -24.25
CA ILE A 87 0.99 3.68 -23.01
C ILE A 87 -0.13 3.86 -21.98
N GLU A 88 -0.55 2.75 -21.34
CA GLU A 88 -1.45 2.80 -20.18
C GLU A 88 -0.71 3.37 -18.96
N VAL A 89 -1.29 4.36 -18.29
CA VAL A 89 -0.74 4.98 -17.09
C VAL A 89 -1.49 4.47 -15.87
N HIS A 90 -0.78 3.69 -15.04
CA HIS A 90 -1.29 3.17 -13.79
C HIS A 90 -0.68 3.97 -12.63
N ALA A 91 -1.51 4.63 -11.84
CA ALA A 91 -1.10 5.40 -10.69
C ALA A 91 -0.64 4.47 -9.55
N TRP A 92 0.66 4.44 -9.32
CA TRP A 92 1.31 3.66 -8.26
C TRP A 92 1.36 4.48 -6.97
N MET A 93 0.81 3.91 -5.89
CA MET A 93 0.72 4.56 -4.59
C MET A 93 1.28 3.67 -3.48
N ASN A 94 2.16 4.24 -2.68
CA ASN A 94 2.45 3.68 -1.36
C ASN A 94 1.21 3.84 -0.47
N SER A 95 0.71 2.73 0.09
CA SER A 95 -0.48 2.72 0.95
C SER A 95 -0.11 3.05 2.40
N TYR A 96 0.40 2.05 3.15
CA TYR A 96 0.62 2.19 4.58
C TYR A 96 2.00 2.75 4.93
N ILE A 97 3.05 2.53 4.13
CA ILE A 97 4.34 3.17 4.41
C ILE A 97 4.23 4.69 4.24
N LEU A 98 4.51 5.42 5.31
CA LEU A 98 4.41 6.88 5.36
C LEU A 98 5.74 7.57 5.12
N TRP A 99 6.83 7.08 5.69
CA TRP A 99 8.11 7.78 5.64
C TRP A 99 9.30 6.83 5.73
N SER A 100 10.30 7.02 4.87
CA SER A 100 11.51 6.16 4.83
C SER A 100 12.82 6.95 4.72
N SER A 101 12.82 8.25 5.02
CA SER A 101 14.05 9.04 5.11
C SER A 101 14.57 9.04 6.54
N ASN A 102 15.89 9.14 6.69
CA ASN A 102 16.55 9.30 8.00
C ASN A 102 16.43 10.73 8.55
N THR A 103 15.89 11.66 7.75
CA THR A 103 15.56 13.02 8.14
C THR A 103 14.04 13.21 8.14
N PRO A 104 13.47 14.03 9.03
CA PRO A 104 12.04 14.35 9.02
C PRO A 104 11.59 15.08 7.73
N PRO A 105 10.30 15.01 7.36
CA PRO A 105 9.75 15.77 6.23
C PRO A 105 9.84 17.28 6.47
N GLU A 106 10.02 18.05 5.39
CA GLU A 106 10.10 19.52 5.46
C GLU A 106 8.74 20.19 5.75
N ASN A 107 7.65 19.65 5.19
CA ASN A 107 6.32 20.24 5.34
C ASN A 107 5.73 19.93 6.74
N PRO A 108 5.37 20.93 7.56
CA PRO A 108 4.79 20.74 8.89
C PRO A 108 3.38 20.14 8.88
N GLU A 109 2.64 20.25 7.78
CA GLU A 109 1.28 19.67 7.62
C GLU A 109 1.32 18.18 7.28
N HIS A 110 2.51 17.64 6.98
CA HIS A 110 2.70 16.24 6.67
C HIS A 110 2.20 15.32 7.80
N LEU A 111 1.54 14.21 7.46
CA LEU A 111 0.96 13.25 8.42
C LEU A 111 1.94 12.78 9.51
N TYR A 112 3.23 12.72 9.18
CA TYR A 112 4.31 12.41 10.12
C TYR A 112 4.25 13.30 11.39
N TYR A 113 3.87 14.56 11.24
CA TYR A 113 3.72 15.51 12.35
C TYR A 113 2.30 15.56 12.88
N THR A 114 1.30 15.58 11.99
CA THR A 114 -0.10 15.86 12.34
C THR A 114 -0.85 14.65 12.87
N GLN A 115 -0.46 13.42 12.48
CA GLN A 115 -1.18 12.17 12.80
C GLN A 115 -0.28 11.09 13.43
N LYS A 116 0.48 11.46 14.46
CA LYS A 116 1.37 10.51 15.18
C LYS A 116 0.63 9.29 15.74
N GLY A 117 -0.60 9.48 16.20
CA GLY A 117 -1.44 8.41 16.73
C GLY A 117 -1.88 7.36 15.69
N TRP A 118 -1.79 7.68 14.40
CA TRP A 118 -2.15 6.76 13.32
C TRP A 118 -1.03 5.79 12.96
N THR A 119 0.19 6.01 13.47
CA THR A 119 1.33 5.17 13.12
C THR A 119 1.24 3.77 13.70
N GLU A 120 1.92 2.82 13.08
CA GLU A 120 2.03 1.45 13.57
C GLU A 120 2.73 1.38 14.94
N ALA A 121 2.54 0.25 15.62
CA ALA A 121 3.26 -0.05 16.85
C ALA A 121 3.60 -1.53 16.94
N ASN A 122 4.79 -1.81 17.46
CA ASN A 122 5.25 -3.18 17.65
C ASN A 122 4.57 -3.85 18.86
N ILE A 123 4.82 -5.14 19.07
CA ILE A 123 4.30 -5.96 20.20
C ILE A 123 4.52 -5.35 21.59
N HIS A 124 5.52 -4.48 21.75
CA HIS A 124 5.82 -3.78 23.00
C HIS A 124 5.03 -2.48 23.16
N GLY A 125 4.29 -2.05 22.14
CA GLY A 125 3.53 -0.80 22.10
C GLY A 125 4.40 0.41 21.76
N LYS A 126 5.63 0.20 21.26
CA LYS A 126 6.48 1.29 20.77
C LYS A 126 5.95 1.72 19.41
N MET A 127 5.47 2.96 19.32
CA MET A 127 4.91 3.54 18.10
C MET A 127 6.03 3.93 17.13
N ASP A 128 5.78 3.83 15.83
CA ASP A 128 6.75 4.25 14.82
C ASP A 128 7.04 5.75 14.89
N SER A 129 6.04 6.56 15.26
CA SER A 129 6.21 8.01 15.50
C SER A 129 7.18 8.36 16.65
N GLN A 130 7.58 7.38 17.47
CA GLN A 130 8.58 7.53 18.54
C GLN A 130 9.98 7.09 18.10
N ILE A 131 10.13 6.57 16.89
CA ILE A 131 11.42 6.10 16.38
C ILE A 131 12.26 7.31 15.97
N LYS A 132 13.53 7.29 16.39
CA LYS A 132 14.52 8.28 15.96
C LYS A 132 15.05 7.87 14.60
N LEU A 133 14.64 8.59 13.56
CA LEU A 133 14.98 8.30 12.16
C LEU A 133 16.49 8.25 11.86
N SER A 134 17.32 8.94 12.66
CA SER A 134 18.77 8.97 12.48
C SER A 134 19.51 7.76 13.09
N GLU A 135 18.85 6.97 13.94
CA GLU A 135 19.48 5.83 14.61
C GLU A 135 19.31 4.55 13.78
N PRO A 136 20.31 3.64 13.76
CA PRO A 136 20.14 2.32 13.17
C PRO A 136 18.94 1.60 13.80
N GLN A 137 18.06 1.09 12.96
CA GLN A 137 16.94 0.24 13.36
C GLN A 137 17.27 -1.22 13.06
N SER A 138 16.27 -2.11 13.04
CA SER A 138 16.48 -3.48 12.57
C SER A 138 16.82 -3.49 11.07
N PRO A 139 17.56 -4.50 10.57
CA PRO A 139 17.81 -4.65 9.13
C PRO A 139 16.53 -4.75 8.28
N GLN A 140 15.40 -5.08 8.89
CA GLN A 140 14.09 -5.22 8.27
C GLN A 140 13.25 -3.92 8.37
N TRP A 141 13.76 -2.87 9.02
CA TRP A 141 13.05 -1.60 9.16
C TRP A 141 13.06 -0.82 7.84
N GLU A 142 11.88 -0.69 7.22
CA GLU A 142 11.71 0.02 5.95
C GLU A 142 11.32 1.50 6.13
N GLY A 143 10.79 1.87 7.30
CA GLY A 143 10.28 3.21 7.56
C GLY A 143 9.10 3.23 8.53
N VAL A 144 8.53 4.41 8.74
CA VAL A 144 7.31 4.64 9.52
C VAL A 144 6.09 4.21 8.71
N TYR A 145 5.22 3.41 9.31
CA TYR A 145 3.96 2.96 8.72
C TYR A 145 2.76 3.62 9.40
N LEU A 146 1.71 3.88 8.63
CA LEU A 146 0.35 4.05 9.11
C LEU A 146 -0.21 2.69 9.52
N SER A 147 -1.05 2.65 10.56
CA SER A 147 -1.62 1.43 11.08
C SER A 147 -2.87 1.00 10.32
N PRO A 148 -2.88 -0.16 9.64
CA PRO A 148 -4.08 -0.67 8.99
C PRO A 148 -5.27 -0.84 9.95
N THR A 149 -4.99 -1.16 11.22
CA THR A 149 -6.02 -1.37 12.25
C THR A 149 -6.56 -0.09 12.87
N HIS A 150 -5.93 1.07 12.62
CA HIS A 150 -6.43 2.33 13.17
C HIS A 150 -7.70 2.75 12.40
N PRO A 151 -8.81 3.08 13.09
CA PRO A 151 -10.12 3.27 12.45
C PRO A 151 -10.13 4.39 11.40
N GLU A 152 -9.32 5.44 11.57
CA GLU A 152 -9.25 6.56 10.63
C GLU A 152 -8.30 6.36 9.43
N VAL A 153 -7.41 5.36 9.46
CA VAL A 153 -6.37 5.22 8.43
C VAL A 153 -6.95 4.72 7.10
N ASN A 154 -7.77 3.67 7.13
CA ASN A 154 -8.40 3.15 5.91
C ASN A 154 -9.36 4.16 5.25
N PRO A 155 -10.25 4.86 6.00
CA PRO A 155 -11.05 5.95 5.44
C PRO A 155 -10.22 7.06 4.80
N TYR A 156 -9.12 7.47 5.45
CA TYR A 156 -8.20 8.46 4.89
C TYR A 156 -7.53 7.96 3.61
N LEU A 157 -6.97 6.74 3.60
CA LEU A 157 -6.33 6.22 2.40
C LEU A 157 -7.33 6.05 1.25
N LEU A 158 -8.55 5.59 1.55
CA LEU A 158 -9.62 5.51 0.57
C LEU A 158 -9.92 6.87 -0.04
N SER A 159 -10.01 7.96 0.75
CA SER A 159 -10.26 9.29 0.18
C SER A 159 -9.15 9.77 -0.74
N VAL A 160 -7.88 9.44 -0.44
CA VAL A 160 -6.74 9.73 -1.33
C VAL A 160 -6.81 8.92 -2.63
N TYR A 161 -7.17 7.63 -2.55
CA TYR A 161 -7.40 6.83 -3.77
C TYR A 161 -8.57 7.37 -4.59
N SER A 162 -9.69 7.69 -3.94
CA SER A 162 -10.87 8.28 -4.57
C SER A 162 -10.58 9.62 -5.25
N GLU A 163 -9.72 10.46 -4.68
CA GLU A 163 -9.31 11.73 -5.30
C GLU A 163 -8.68 11.50 -6.68
N ILE A 164 -7.78 10.53 -6.79
CA ILE A 164 -7.14 10.20 -8.07
C ILE A 164 -8.14 9.54 -9.04
N ILE A 165 -8.89 8.54 -8.55
CA ILE A 165 -9.85 7.79 -9.36
C ILE A 165 -10.90 8.70 -10.00
N ASN A 166 -11.37 9.71 -9.27
CA ASN A 166 -12.45 10.57 -9.74
C ASN A 166 -11.95 11.81 -10.52
N SER A 167 -10.65 12.13 -10.47
CA SER A 167 -10.11 13.38 -11.04
C SER A 167 -9.19 13.17 -12.24
N TYR A 168 -8.65 11.97 -12.45
CA TYR A 168 -7.67 11.69 -13.50
C TYR A 168 -8.13 10.58 -14.42
N ASN A 169 -7.86 10.73 -15.73
CA ASN A 169 -8.12 9.72 -16.74
C ASN A 169 -7.04 8.62 -16.73
N ILE A 170 -6.84 7.95 -15.60
CA ILE A 170 -5.87 6.87 -15.45
C ILE A 170 -6.42 5.53 -15.95
N ASP A 171 -5.52 4.61 -16.32
CA ASP A 171 -5.88 3.26 -16.78
C ASP A 171 -5.88 2.24 -15.63
N GLY A 172 -5.22 2.56 -14.51
CA GLY A 172 -5.17 1.68 -13.37
C GLY A 172 -4.64 2.32 -12.08
N ILE A 173 -4.91 1.64 -10.96
CA ILE A 173 -4.30 1.89 -9.65
C ILE A 173 -3.38 0.71 -9.32
N HIS A 174 -2.15 1.02 -8.92
CA HIS A 174 -1.17 0.03 -8.47
C HIS A 174 -0.85 0.23 -6.99
N LEU A 175 -1.33 -0.69 -6.15
CA LEU A 175 -1.18 -0.66 -4.71
C LEU A 175 0.20 -1.18 -4.30
N ASP A 176 0.98 -0.36 -3.62
CA ASP A 176 2.25 -0.78 -3.03
C ASP A 176 2.24 -0.54 -1.53
N TYR A 177 3.04 -1.30 -0.80
CA TYR A 177 3.04 -1.32 0.67
C TYR A 177 1.63 -1.46 1.27
N ILE A 178 0.78 -2.25 0.60
CA ILE A 178 -0.56 -2.65 1.06
C ILE A 178 -0.44 -3.85 2.01
N ARG A 179 0.30 -3.65 3.10
CA ARG A 179 0.69 -4.66 4.09
C ARG A 179 1.17 -3.99 5.38
N PHE A 180 1.27 -4.78 6.44
CA PHE A 180 2.01 -4.39 7.64
C PHE A 180 3.51 -4.44 7.39
N GLN A 181 4.28 -3.92 8.35
CA GLN A 181 5.73 -3.93 8.29
C GLN A 181 6.35 -5.29 8.63
N ASP A 182 5.78 -6.04 9.57
CA ASP A 182 6.24 -7.38 9.97
C ASP A 182 5.20 -8.03 10.92
N GLU A 183 5.42 -9.27 11.33
CA GLU A 183 4.49 -10.05 12.18
C GLU A 183 4.31 -9.45 13.58
N VAL A 184 5.32 -8.71 14.04
CA VAL A 184 5.38 -8.07 15.35
C VAL A 184 4.62 -6.74 15.42
N TYR A 185 3.90 -6.34 14.37
CA TYR A 185 3.15 -5.08 14.29
C TYR A 185 1.63 -5.30 14.40
N GLY A 186 0.89 -4.19 14.45
CA GLY A 186 -0.56 -4.13 14.63
C GLY A 186 -1.01 -3.79 16.05
N TYR A 187 -0.10 -3.37 16.92
CA TYR A 187 -0.41 -3.07 18.33
C TYR A 187 -0.61 -1.57 18.59
N ASN A 188 -1.10 -0.85 17.58
CA ASN A 188 -1.52 0.54 17.75
C ASN A 188 -2.67 0.60 18.78
N LYS A 189 -2.66 1.62 19.65
CA LYS A 189 -3.63 1.75 20.75
C LYS A 189 -5.10 1.75 20.27
N SER A 190 -5.41 2.48 19.20
CA SER A 190 -6.78 2.59 18.69
C SER A 190 -7.25 1.28 18.08
N GLY A 191 -6.41 0.62 17.29
CA GLY A 191 -6.74 -0.68 16.69
C GLY A 191 -6.92 -1.79 17.72
N MET A 192 -6.08 -1.82 18.76
CA MET A 192 -6.25 -2.76 19.88
C MET A 192 -7.56 -2.52 20.63
N ALA A 193 -7.98 -1.26 20.82
CA ALA A 193 -9.25 -0.95 21.48
C ALA A 193 -10.46 -1.43 20.66
N VAL A 194 -10.39 -1.38 19.33
CA VAL A 194 -11.44 -1.95 18.46
C VAL A 194 -11.52 -3.46 18.65
N PHE A 195 -10.38 -4.16 18.66
CA PHE A 195 -10.35 -5.60 18.90
C PHE A 195 -10.86 -5.96 20.30
N GLU A 196 -10.43 -5.23 21.33
CA GLU A 196 -10.84 -5.44 22.72
C GLU A 196 -12.35 -5.25 22.88
N ASN A 197 -12.96 -4.29 22.19
CA ASN A 197 -14.42 -4.11 22.20
C ASN A 197 -15.18 -5.28 21.53
N ILE A 198 -14.58 -5.95 20.55
CA ILE A 198 -15.22 -7.08 19.84
C ILE A 198 -15.11 -8.38 20.66
N TYR A 199 -13.96 -8.61 21.29
CA TYR A 199 -13.62 -9.90 21.89
C TYR A 199 -13.51 -9.88 23.43
N ASP A 200 -13.59 -8.71 24.07
CA ASP A 200 -13.34 -8.50 25.50
C ASP A 200 -11.94 -8.97 25.95
N ILE A 201 -10.98 -8.95 25.02
CA ILE A 201 -9.61 -9.40 25.22
C ILE A 201 -8.65 -8.38 24.63
N ASN A 202 -7.69 -7.93 25.43
CA ASN A 202 -6.59 -7.13 24.90
C ASN A 202 -5.66 -8.03 24.06
N PRO A 203 -5.39 -7.70 22.79
CA PRO A 203 -4.60 -8.57 21.92
C PRO A 203 -3.14 -8.75 22.39
N ARG A 204 -2.61 -7.86 23.23
CA ARG A 204 -1.29 -8.03 23.85
C ARG A 204 -1.25 -9.16 24.85
N ASP A 205 -2.37 -9.47 25.48
CA ASP A 205 -2.45 -10.50 26.51
C ASP A 205 -2.45 -11.91 25.90
N ILE A 206 -2.86 -12.02 24.63
CA ILE A 206 -2.69 -13.21 23.79
C ILE A 206 -1.20 -13.50 23.63
N VAL A 207 -0.42 -12.54 23.08
CA VAL A 207 1.01 -12.75 22.83
C VAL A 207 1.88 -12.79 24.08
N ARG A 208 1.42 -12.23 25.20
CA ARG A 208 2.09 -12.36 26.51
C ARG A 208 1.82 -13.70 27.20
N GLY A 209 0.93 -14.53 26.65
CA GLY A 209 0.54 -15.81 27.26
C GLY A 209 -0.31 -15.68 28.51
N ILE A 210 -0.95 -14.52 28.72
CA ILE A 210 -1.94 -14.32 29.79
C ILE A 210 -3.24 -15.04 29.40
N ILE A 211 -3.62 -14.99 28.13
CA ILE A 211 -4.66 -15.85 27.56
C ILE A 211 -4.05 -17.23 27.30
N SER A 212 -4.00 -18.06 28.34
CA SER A 212 -3.44 -19.43 28.26
C SER A 212 -4.07 -20.39 29.27
N PRO A 213 -3.94 -21.73 29.08
CA PRO A 213 -4.49 -22.70 30.02
C PRO A 213 -3.92 -22.61 31.44
N ARG A 214 -2.72 -22.04 31.59
CA ARG A 214 -2.13 -21.75 32.90
C ARG A 214 -3.00 -20.83 33.76
N PHE A 215 -3.79 -19.96 33.13
CA PHE A 215 -4.67 -19.01 33.81
C PHE A 215 -6.15 -19.42 33.73
N GLY A 216 -6.45 -20.68 33.38
CA GLY A 216 -7.79 -21.24 33.43
C GLY A 216 -8.59 -21.14 32.12
N TRP A 217 -7.98 -20.66 31.04
CA TRP A 217 -8.60 -20.65 29.70
C TRP A 217 -8.54 -22.05 29.06
N SER A 218 -9.55 -22.43 28.28
CA SER A 218 -9.43 -23.67 27.48
C SER A 218 -8.45 -23.47 26.33
N GLN A 219 -7.80 -24.56 25.88
CA GLN A 219 -6.86 -24.47 24.76
C GLN A 219 -7.58 -24.01 23.48
N GLU A 220 -8.82 -24.47 23.27
CA GLU A 220 -9.64 -24.09 22.13
C GLU A 220 -9.93 -22.58 22.11
N PHE A 221 -10.19 -21.99 23.28
CA PHE A 221 -10.40 -20.54 23.40
C PHE A 221 -9.12 -19.77 23.05
N VAL A 222 -7.98 -20.20 23.60
CA VAL A 222 -6.68 -19.58 23.34
C VAL A 222 -6.35 -19.61 21.84
N ASP A 223 -6.49 -20.78 21.21
CA ASP A 223 -6.26 -20.95 19.77
C ASP A 223 -7.21 -20.05 18.95
N SER A 224 -8.47 -19.95 19.35
CA SER A 224 -9.45 -19.07 18.69
C SER A 224 -9.06 -17.59 18.76
N MET A 225 -8.45 -17.15 19.88
CA MET A 225 -8.01 -15.76 20.05
C MET A 225 -6.78 -15.43 19.19
N TYR A 226 -5.82 -16.36 19.06
CA TYR A 226 -4.72 -16.21 18.09
C TYR A 226 -5.25 -16.07 16.66
N VAL A 227 -6.18 -16.95 16.26
CA VAL A 227 -6.81 -16.90 14.94
C VAL A 227 -7.58 -15.60 14.73
N ALA A 228 -8.34 -15.15 15.74
CA ALA A 228 -9.11 -13.92 15.69
C ALA A 228 -8.22 -12.68 15.53
N TRP A 229 -7.12 -12.59 16.28
CA TRP A 229 -6.19 -11.46 16.20
C TRP A 229 -5.49 -11.38 14.84
N ASP A 230 -5.01 -12.51 14.34
CA ASP A 230 -4.42 -12.61 13.01
C ASP A 230 -5.42 -12.26 11.92
N LYS A 231 -6.67 -12.74 12.03
CA LYS A 231 -7.74 -12.42 11.08
C LYS A 231 -8.07 -10.93 11.10
N PHE A 232 -8.16 -10.31 12.28
CA PHE A 232 -8.43 -8.88 12.42
C PHE A 232 -7.41 -8.02 11.67
N ARG A 233 -6.12 -8.35 11.78
CA ARG A 233 -5.04 -7.67 11.04
C ARG A 233 -5.16 -7.87 9.53
N ARG A 234 -5.39 -9.10 9.05
CA ARG A 234 -5.56 -9.40 7.61
C ARG A 234 -6.81 -8.76 7.01
N ASP A 235 -7.91 -8.74 7.76
CA ASP A 235 -9.17 -8.14 7.34
C ASP A 235 -9.00 -6.63 7.16
N ALA A 236 -8.27 -5.94 8.03
CA ALA A 236 -8.03 -4.50 7.91
C ALA A 236 -7.34 -4.12 6.59
N VAL A 237 -6.35 -4.90 6.14
CA VAL A 237 -5.70 -4.69 4.82
C VAL A 237 -6.66 -5.04 3.68
N THR A 238 -7.34 -6.18 3.79
CA THR A 238 -8.28 -6.67 2.77
C THR A 238 -9.47 -5.73 2.58
N GLU A 239 -9.93 -5.08 3.63
CA GLU A 239 -11.03 -4.12 3.59
C GLU A 239 -10.65 -2.87 2.78
N LEU A 240 -9.44 -2.33 2.95
CA LEU A 240 -8.98 -1.23 2.12
C LEU A 240 -8.93 -1.62 0.64
N VAL A 241 -8.37 -2.80 0.32
CA VAL A 241 -8.33 -3.31 -1.07
C VAL A 241 -9.75 -3.44 -1.63
N ARG A 242 -10.69 -4.01 -0.86
CA ARG A 242 -12.09 -4.15 -1.26
C ARG A 242 -12.76 -2.80 -1.51
N ASN A 243 -12.53 -1.82 -0.64
CA ASN A 243 -13.14 -0.50 -0.77
C ASN A 243 -12.59 0.24 -2.00
N ILE A 244 -11.28 0.13 -2.28
CA ILE A 244 -10.68 0.66 -3.52
C ILE A 244 -11.23 -0.05 -4.74
N TYR A 245 -11.37 -1.38 -4.69
CA TYR A 245 -11.99 -2.16 -5.76
C TYR A 245 -13.40 -1.66 -6.09
N HIS A 246 -14.22 -1.39 -5.07
CA HIS A 246 -15.56 -0.82 -5.28
C HIS A 246 -15.52 0.59 -5.86
N GLU A 247 -14.53 1.41 -5.51
CA GLU A 247 -14.35 2.75 -6.06
C GLU A 247 -13.99 2.73 -7.56
N VAL A 248 -13.02 1.89 -7.95
CA VAL A 248 -12.61 1.77 -9.37
C VAL A 248 -13.67 1.11 -10.24
N HIS A 249 -14.63 0.38 -9.66
CA HIS A 249 -15.74 -0.27 -10.38
C HIS A 249 -17.04 0.54 -10.37
N LYS A 250 -17.04 1.78 -9.90
CA LYS A 250 -18.21 2.66 -10.07
C LYS A 250 -18.51 2.89 -11.56
N PRO A 251 -19.79 3.04 -11.94
CA PRO A 251 -20.16 3.28 -13.34
C PRO A 251 -19.41 4.48 -13.93
N GLY A 252 -18.83 4.29 -15.12
CA GLY A 252 -18.04 5.32 -15.81
C GLY A 252 -16.53 5.19 -15.62
N HIS A 253 -16.07 4.33 -14.72
CA HIS A 253 -14.65 4.00 -14.57
C HIS A 253 -14.27 2.75 -15.38
N ASN A 254 -13.13 2.80 -16.04
CA ASN A 254 -12.48 1.65 -16.67
C ASN A 254 -11.03 1.56 -16.17
N ILE A 255 -10.90 1.37 -14.85
CA ILE A 255 -9.63 1.46 -14.12
C ILE A 255 -9.31 0.07 -13.56
N LYS A 256 -8.16 -0.49 -13.94
CA LYS A 256 -7.67 -1.77 -13.39
C LYS A 256 -7.10 -1.56 -11.98
N LEU A 257 -7.22 -2.55 -11.11
CA LEU A 257 -6.61 -2.58 -9.78
C LEU A 257 -5.54 -3.67 -9.72
N SER A 258 -4.33 -3.28 -9.33
CA SER A 258 -3.21 -4.21 -9.15
C SER A 258 -2.43 -3.93 -7.86
N ALA A 259 -1.55 -4.85 -7.45
CA ALA A 259 -0.75 -4.68 -6.25
C ALA A 259 0.63 -5.32 -6.34
N ALA A 260 1.62 -4.69 -5.71
CA ALA A 260 2.92 -5.28 -5.42
C ALA A 260 2.84 -6.18 -4.17
N VAL A 261 3.25 -7.45 -4.31
CA VAL A 261 3.02 -8.48 -3.29
C VAL A 261 4.30 -9.18 -2.83
N LYS A 262 4.25 -9.75 -1.61
CA LYS A 262 5.29 -10.68 -1.15
C LYS A 262 5.06 -12.05 -1.81
N PRO A 263 6.04 -12.61 -2.54
CA PRO A 263 5.81 -13.74 -3.44
C PRO A 263 5.51 -15.05 -2.71
N ASN A 264 6.03 -15.23 -1.49
CA ASN A 264 5.70 -16.40 -0.67
C ASN A 264 4.33 -16.17 0.01
N ILE A 265 3.33 -17.00 -0.36
CA ILE A 265 1.94 -16.87 0.13
C ILE A 265 1.86 -17.00 1.66
N ILE A 266 2.64 -17.89 2.27
CA ILE A 266 2.63 -18.10 3.72
C ILE A 266 3.20 -16.87 4.44
N ASP A 267 4.35 -16.37 3.99
CA ASP A 267 4.94 -15.16 4.57
C ASP A 267 4.03 -13.95 4.34
N ALA A 268 3.51 -13.77 3.13
CA ALA A 268 2.58 -12.70 2.80
C ALA A 268 1.42 -12.67 3.78
N LYS A 269 0.81 -13.83 4.05
CA LYS A 269 -0.35 -13.98 4.92
C LYS A 269 -0.04 -13.79 6.41
N TYR A 270 1.01 -14.42 6.94
CA TYR A 270 1.22 -14.50 8.39
C TYR A 270 2.25 -13.48 8.90
N ARG A 271 3.18 -13.05 8.06
CA ARG A 271 4.17 -12.04 8.40
C ARG A 271 3.76 -10.63 8.01
N TRP A 272 3.23 -10.47 6.79
CA TRP A 272 2.90 -9.15 6.24
C TRP A 272 1.38 -8.83 6.29
N TYR A 273 0.56 -9.81 6.67
CA TYR A 273 -0.90 -9.77 6.68
C TYR A 273 -1.52 -9.35 5.33
N GLN A 274 -0.85 -9.72 4.23
CA GLN A 274 -1.19 -9.46 2.84
C GLN A 274 -1.79 -10.72 2.20
N GLU A 275 -3.12 -10.87 2.22
CA GLU A 275 -3.85 -12.03 1.66
C GLU A 275 -4.09 -11.91 0.14
N TRP A 276 -3.05 -11.64 -0.63
CA TRP A 276 -3.18 -11.40 -2.06
C TRP A 276 -3.74 -12.61 -2.84
N ASP A 277 -3.49 -13.83 -2.36
CA ASP A 277 -4.05 -15.07 -2.89
C ASP A 277 -5.59 -15.07 -2.80
N LYS A 278 -6.12 -14.66 -1.64
CA LYS A 278 -7.55 -14.50 -1.41
C LYS A 278 -8.13 -13.37 -2.25
N TRP A 279 -7.41 -12.25 -2.40
CA TRP A 279 -7.88 -11.11 -3.21
C TRP A 279 -8.11 -11.51 -4.67
N VAL A 280 -7.17 -12.27 -5.25
CA VAL A 280 -7.29 -12.85 -6.59
C VAL A 280 -8.46 -13.85 -6.64
N GLN A 281 -8.56 -14.75 -5.66
CA GLN A 281 -9.61 -15.78 -5.64
C GLN A 281 -11.03 -15.19 -5.62
N ILE A 282 -11.24 -14.09 -4.89
CA ILE A 282 -12.55 -13.43 -4.78
C ILE A 282 -12.74 -12.31 -5.82
N GLY A 283 -11.75 -12.09 -6.71
CA GLY A 283 -11.83 -11.13 -7.81
C GLY A 283 -11.89 -9.67 -7.37
N ILE A 284 -11.20 -9.28 -6.29
CA ILE A 284 -11.09 -7.86 -5.87
C ILE A 284 -9.76 -7.22 -6.29
N ILE A 285 -9.02 -7.87 -7.18
CA ILE A 285 -7.81 -7.38 -7.80
C ILE A 285 -7.67 -8.03 -9.18
N ASP A 286 -7.28 -7.26 -10.19
CA ASP A 286 -7.17 -7.76 -11.57
C ASP A 286 -5.89 -8.57 -11.76
N PHE A 287 -4.78 -8.13 -11.17
CA PHE A 287 -3.51 -8.84 -11.19
C PHE A 287 -2.58 -8.39 -10.04
N VAL A 288 -1.59 -9.24 -9.74
CA VAL A 288 -0.54 -8.96 -8.73
C VAL A 288 0.82 -9.01 -9.39
N VAL A 289 1.79 -8.31 -8.79
CA VAL A 289 3.19 -8.30 -9.22
C VAL A 289 4.15 -8.59 -8.08
#